data_AF-A0A7Y2ZDB5-F1
#
_entry.id   AF-A0A7Y2ZDB5-F1
#
_cell.length_a   1.000
_cell.length_b   1.000
_cell.length_c   1.000
_cell.angle_alpha   90.00
_cell.angle_beta   90.00
_cell.angle_gamma   90.00
#
_symmetry.space_group_name_H-M   'P 1'
#
loop_
_entity.id
_entity.type
_entity.pdbx_description
1 polymer ?
#
loop_
_entity_poly.entity_id
_entity_poly.type
_entity_poly.pdbx_seq_one_letter_code
_entity_poly.pdbx_strand_id
1 'polypeptide(L)'
;MRQFEDEAGREWMADVTETSGIDYKGRFHLVMRTGDAEVSLDDVRWNSERSAARTLETMSVVELRRRLRSARGRASGGVAVDAG
;
A
#
# COMPACT_ATOMS: atom_id res chain seq x y z
N MET A 1 8.43 7.61 2.01
CA MET A 1 7.73 7.41 3.30
C MET A 1 6.86 8.58 3.73
N ARG A 2 5.69 8.30 4.31
CA ARG A 2 4.79 9.28 4.95
C ARG A 2 4.02 8.63 6.11
N GLN A 3 4.03 9.28 7.27
CA GLN A 3 3.31 8.82 8.46
C GLN A 3 1.89 9.39 8.49
N PHE A 4 0.93 8.62 9.00
CA PHE A 4 -0.45 9.06 9.22
C PHE A 4 -1.14 8.16 10.25
N GLU A 5 -2.18 8.67 10.91
CA GLU A 5 -3.04 7.88 11.78
C GLU A 5 -4.25 7.35 11.00
N ASP A 6 -4.71 6.14 11.28
CA ASP A 6 -6.01 5.66 10.78
C ASP A 6 -7.20 6.22 11.58
N GLU A 7 -8.41 5.73 11.33
CA GLU A 7 -9.63 6.18 12.04
C GLU A 7 -9.70 5.70 13.49
N ALA A 8 -8.94 4.67 13.86
CA ALA A 8 -8.84 4.16 15.22
C ALA A 8 -7.67 4.79 16.00
N GLY A 9 -6.98 5.79 15.41
CA GLY A 9 -5.80 6.41 16.01
C GLY A 9 -4.54 5.55 15.94
N ARG A 10 -4.53 4.47 15.15
CA ARG A 10 -3.33 3.64 14.97
C ARG A 10 -2.39 4.35 14.01
N GLU A 11 -1.10 4.41 14.36
CA GLU A 11 -0.07 4.97 13.48
C GLU A 11 0.30 4.01 12.35
N TRP A 12 0.36 4.55 11.14
CA TRP A 12 0.76 3.83 9.94
C TRP A 12 1.86 4.58 9.20
N MET A 13 2.76 3.81 8.58
CA MET A 13 3.77 4.30 7.67
C MET A 13 3.44 3.84 6.24
N ALA A 14 3.12 4.81 5.38
CA ALA A 14 2.98 4.59 3.95
C ALA A 14 4.35 4.71 3.26
N ASP A 15 4.69 3.77 2.40
CA ASP A 15 5.95 3.77 1.67
C ASP A 15 5.82 3.15 0.27
N VAL A 16 6.84 3.36 -0.56
CA VAL A 16 6.91 2.75 -1.90
C VAL A 16 7.82 1.54 -1.83
N THR A 17 7.41 0.42 -2.40
CA THR A 17 8.23 -0.78 -2.55
C THR A 17 8.30 -1.19 -4.01
N GLU A 18 9.44 -1.75 -4.41
CA GLU A 18 9.63 -2.35 -5.73
C GLU A 18 9.32 -3.85 -5.69
N THR A 19 8.46 -4.31 -6.59
CA THR A 19 8.27 -5.74 -6.85
C THR A 19 9.40 -6.23 -7.75
N SER A 20 10.14 -7.22 -7.26
CA SER A 20 11.13 -7.95 -8.06
C SER A 20 10.42 -8.87 -9.06
N GLY A 21 10.71 -8.69 -10.35
CA GLY A 21 10.09 -9.47 -11.42
C GLY A 21 10.52 -9.00 -12.80
N ILE A 22 10.28 -9.87 -13.80
CA ILE A 22 10.63 -9.60 -15.20
C ILE A 22 9.70 -8.54 -15.83
N ASP A 23 8.49 -8.39 -15.27
CA ASP A 23 7.52 -7.39 -15.69
C ASP A 23 7.92 -6.00 -15.22
N TYR A 24 8.39 -5.19 -16.17
CA TYR A 24 8.84 -3.82 -15.95
C TYR A 24 7.69 -2.84 -15.66
N LYS A 25 6.44 -3.20 -15.99
CA LYS A 25 5.28 -2.32 -15.85
C LYS A 25 4.73 -2.39 -14.43
N GLY A 26 4.65 -1.22 -13.79
CA GLY A 26 4.03 -1.10 -12.47
C GLY A 26 4.85 -1.71 -11.33
N ARG A 27 6.18 -1.75 -11.46
CA ARG A 27 7.06 -2.37 -10.45
C ARG A 27 7.04 -1.68 -9.09
N PHE A 28 6.74 -0.38 -9.05
CA PHE A 28 6.64 0.34 -7.79
C PHE A 28 5.18 0.32 -7.33
N HIS A 29 4.95 -0.06 -6.09
CA HIS A 29 3.61 -0.06 -5.49
C HIS A 29 3.63 0.52 -4.09
N LEU A 30 2.45 0.88 -3.59
CA LEU A 30 2.28 1.46 -2.26
C LEU A 30 2.13 0.34 -1.24
N VAL A 31 2.85 0.46 -0.13
CA VAL A 31 2.72 -0.40 1.05
C VAL A 31 2.39 0.45 2.26
N MET A 32 1.61 -0.10 3.20
CA MET A 32 1.30 0.55 4.46
C MET A 32 1.60 -0.41 5.61
N ARG A 33 2.37 0.05 6.59
CA ARG A 33 2.84 -0.76 7.72
C ARG A 33 2.42 -0.15 9.05
N THR A 34 2.09 -0.99 10.02
CA THR A 34 1.88 -0.61 11.42
C THR A 34 2.30 -1.78 12.30
N GLY A 35 3.16 -1.57 13.29
CA GLY A 35 3.61 -2.64 14.19
C GLY A 35 3.97 -3.94 13.45
N ASP A 36 3.12 -4.95 13.59
CA ASP A 36 3.21 -6.30 13.03
C ASP A 36 2.40 -6.53 11.73
N ALA A 37 1.67 -5.53 11.24
CA ALA A 37 0.83 -5.61 10.06
C ALA A 37 1.41 -4.83 8.87
N GLU A 38 1.38 -5.46 7.69
CA GLU A 38 1.68 -4.85 6.41
C GLU A 38 0.49 -5.05 5.45
N VAL A 39 0.20 -4.03 4.66
CA VAL A 39 -0.82 -4.07 3.62
C VAL A 39 -0.22 -3.56 2.32
N SER A 40 -0.18 -4.42 1.31
CA SER A 40 0.21 -4.05 -0.05
C SER A 40 -1.00 -3.54 -0.84
N LEU A 41 -0.80 -2.45 -1.58
CA LEU A 41 -1.81 -1.85 -2.43
C LEU A 41 -1.41 -2.04 -3.89
N ASP A 42 -1.54 -3.27 -4.37
CA ASP A 42 -1.18 -3.68 -5.73
C ASP A 42 -2.02 -3.02 -6.83
N ASP A 43 -3.13 -2.37 -6.47
CA ASP A 43 -3.95 -1.53 -7.34
C ASP A 43 -3.33 -0.14 -7.59
N VAL A 44 -2.33 0.24 -6.80
CA VAL A 44 -1.61 1.51 -6.93
C VAL A 44 -0.20 1.22 -7.41
N ARG A 45 0.00 1.27 -8.73
CA ARG A 45 1.28 0.94 -9.37
C ARG A 45 1.87 2.12 -10.14
N TRP A 46 3.19 2.19 -10.14
CA TRP A 46 3.98 3.16 -10.90
C TRP A 46 5.13 2.46 -11.63
N ASN A 47 5.53 3.02 -12.78
CA ASN A 47 6.66 2.53 -13.57
C ASN A 47 8.02 3.04 -13.06
N SER A 48 8.03 4.11 -12.26
CA SER A 48 9.27 4.68 -11.71
C SER A 48 9.12 5.03 -10.24
N GLU A 49 10.20 4.83 -9.49
CA GLU A 49 10.32 5.21 -8.07
C GLU A 49 10.05 6.69 -7.87
N ARG A 50 10.59 7.54 -8.76
CA ARG A 50 10.46 9.00 -8.67
C ARG A 50 8.99 9.44 -8.72
N SER A 51 8.21 8.87 -9.63
CA SER A 51 6.78 9.16 -9.74
C SER A 51 6.04 8.67 -8.50
N ALA A 52 6.34 7.45 -8.04
CA ALA A 52 5.73 6.87 -6.86
C ALA A 52 5.99 7.73 -5.61
N ALA A 53 7.24 8.14 -5.39
CA ALA A 53 7.64 8.98 -4.27
C ALA A 53 6.95 10.35 -4.28
N ARG A 54 6.92 11.05 -5.43
CA ARG A 54 6.22 12.35 -5.56
C ARG A 54 4.71 12.22 -5.33
N THR A 55 4.10 11.14 -5.83
CA THR A 55 2.68 10.89 -5.60
C THR A 55 2.41 10.62 -4.12
N LEU A 56 3.25 9.82 -3.45
CA LEU A 56 3.12 9.55 -2.02
C LEU A 56 3.27 10.84 -1.18
N GLU A 57 4.24 11.70 -1.52
CA GLU A 57 4.50 12.96 -0.83
C GLU A 57 3.29 13.91 -0.84
N THR A 58 2.59 13.96 -1.96
CA THR A 58 1.44 14.84 -2.18
C THR A 58 0.08 14.22 -1.79
N MET A 59 0.05 12.92 -1.51
CA MET A 59 -1.20 12.22 -1.16
C MET A 59 -1.77 12.78 0.14
N SER A 60 -3.07 13.05 0.22
CA SER A 60 -3.68 13.53 1.47
C SER A 60 -3.82 12.41 2.51
N VAL A 61 -3.92 12.76 3.80
CA VAL A 61 -4.19 11.76 4.87
C VAL A 61 -5.53 11.07 4.64
N VAL A 62 -6.54 11.80 4.14
CA VAL A 62 -7.85 11.25 3.77
C VAL A 62 -7.72 10.16 2.69
N GLU A 63 -6.92 10.42 1.66
CA GLU A 63 -6.66 9.48 0.58
C GLU A 63 -5.86 8.25 1.04
N LEU A 64 -4.94 8.41 1.99
CA LEU A 64 -4.22 7.29 2.62
C LEU A 64 -5.17 6.41 3.45
N ARG A 65 -6.01 7.00 4.30
CA ARG A 65 -7.02 6.27 5.09
C ARG A 65 -8.01 5.51 4.21
N ARG A 66 -8.50 6.13 3.13
CA ARG A 66 -9.40 5.50 2.17
C ARG A 66 -8.77 4.27 1.52
N ARG A 67 -7.52 4.39 1.08
CA ARG A 67 -6.75 3.30 0.47
C ARG A 67 -6.50 2.16 1.45
N LEU A 68 -6.09 2.48 2.68
CA LEU A 68 -5.92 1.49 3.75
C LEU A 68 -7.21 0.70 4.00
N ARG A 69 -8.36 1.37 4.12
CA ARG A 69 -9.66 0.72 4.31
C ARG A 69 -10.01 -0.23 3.16
N SER A 70 -9.84 0.23 1.93
CA SER A 70 -10.09 -0.58 0.72
C SER A 70 -9.23 -1.84 0.70
N ALA A 71 -7.93 -1.70 0.98
CA ALA A 71 -7.00 -2.82 0.96
C ALA A 71 -7.27 -3.83 2.08
N ARG A 72 -7.59 -3.36 3.30
CA ARG A 72 -7.99 -4.23 4.41
C ARG A 72 -9.30 -4.98 4.14
N GLY A 73 -10.28 -4.34 3.50
CA GLY A 73 -11.53 -5.00 3.10
C GLY A 73 -11.33 -6.09 2.04
N ARG A 74 -10.33 -5.94 1.16
CA ARG A 74 -9.92 -6.97 0.19
C ARG A 74 -9.20 -8.14 0.86
N ALA A 75 -8.29 -7.88 1.80
CA ALA A 75 -7.58 -8.92 2.53
C ALA A 75 -8.52 -9.86 3.31
N SER A 76 -9.60 -9.33 3.88
CA SER A 76 -10.63 -10.13 4.55
C SER A 76 -11.55 -10.93 3.60
N GLY A 77 -11.54 -10.62 2.30
CA GLY A 77 -12.34 -11.32 1.27
C GLY A 77 -11.54 -12.25 0.36
N GLY A 78 -10.21 -12.31 0.55
CA GLY A 78 -9.33 -13.24 -0.14
C GLY A 78 -9.44 -14.62 0.51
N VAL A 79 -10.29 -15.47 -0.07
CA VAL A 79 -10.39 -16.90 0.24
C VAL A 79 -8.99 -17.50 0.33
N ALA A 80 -8.68 -18.07 1.50
CA ALA A 80 -7.61 -19.04 1.64
C ALA A 80 -7.92 -20.19 0.66
N VAL A 81 -7.21 -20.23 -0.47
CA VAL A 81 -7.22 -21.40 -1.33
C VAL A 81 -6.31 -22.43 -0.69
N ASP A 82 -6.93 -23.51 -0.22
CA ASP A 82 -6.32 -24.76 0.19
C ASP A 82 -5.15 -25.14 -0.73
N ALA A 83 -3.98 -25.33 -0.14
CA ALA A 83 -2.91 -26.11 -0.75
C ALA A 83 -3.16 -27.58 -0.43
N GLY A 84 -3.80 -28.29 -1.36
CA GLY A 84 -3.82 -29.75 -1.42
C GLY A 84 -2.55 -30.33 -2.00
#